data_AF-A0A7J7H3H7-F1
#
_entry.id   AF-A0A7J7H3H7-F1
#
_cell.length_a   1.000
_cell.length_b   1.000
_cell.length_c   1.000
_cell.angle_alpha   90.00
_cell.angle_beta   90.00
_cell.angle_gamma   90.00
#
_symmetry.space_group_name_H-M   'P 1'
#
loop_
_entity.id
_entity.type
_entity.pdbx_description
1 polymer ?
#
loop_
_entity_poly.entity_id
_entity_poly.type
_entity_poly.pdbx_seq_one_letter_code
_entity_poly.pdbx_strand_id
1 'polypeptide(L)'
;MQSAKTKKRKNLKHSRSFDCEMPVTDTTILNSLDDCIIFPVEEIVQYPLPGYGAPTSISFSPDDSLITYLFSSDNSLNRKVFTFDLETCKQELVFGPPDGGLDESNISAEEKLRRERSRERGLGVTRYEWVKTSLKKKTIMVPSPAGEYMGILFNGLDFTLMIVAQLYDTRMYLLMGITTASLGKVF
;
A
#
# COMPACT_ATOMS: atom_id res chain seq x y z
N MET A 1 -70.28 19.94 -20.09
CA MET A 1 -69.22 20.85 -19.58
C MET A 1 -68.23 19.97 -18.82
N GLN A 2 -67.13 19.55 -19.47
CA GLN A 2 -65.73 19.96 -19.20
C GLN A 2 -65.33 19.84 -17.71
N SER A 3 -64.27 19.18 -17.28
CA SER A 3 -62.92 19.13 -17.86
C SER A 3 -62.12 17.92 -17.31
N ALA A 4 -61.43 17.21 -18.21
CA ALA A 4 -60.48 16.16 -17.89
C ALA A 4 -59.12 16.78 -17.54
N LYS A 5 -58.56 16.47 -16.35
CA LYS A 5 -57.22 16.89 -15.95
C LYS A 5 -56.17 16.08 -16.71
N THR A 6 -55.57 16.67 -17.74
CA THR A 6 -54.42 16.12 -18.46
C THR A 6 -53.16 16.18 -17.59
N LYS A 7 -52.66 15.00 -17.21
CA LYS A 7 -51.43 14.84 -16.42
C LYS A 7 -50.22 15.00 -17.36
N LYS A 8 -49.63 16.20 -17.37
CA LYS A 8 -48.44 16.53 -18.19
C LYS A 8 -47.23 15.73 -17.69
N ARG A 9 -46.84 14.66 -18.39
CA ARG A 9 -45.59 13.93 -18.15
C ARG A 9 -44.42 14.86 -18.50
N LYS A 10 -43.57 15.15 -17.52
CA LYS A 10 -42.32 15.90 -17.71
C LYS A 10 -41.32 14.96 -18.38
N ASN A 11 -41.09 15.13 -19.68
CA ASN A 11 -40.04 14.41 -20.40
C ASN A 11 -38.68 14.86 -19.84
N LEU A 12 -37.95 13.93 -19.23
CA LEU A 12 -36.55 14.12 -18.85
C LEU A 12 -35.75 14.24 -20.14
N LYS A 13 -35.23 15.44 -20.41
CA LYS A 13 -34.25 15.66 -21.48
C LYS A 13 -32.92 15.07 -21.05
N HIS A 14 -32.72 13.79 -21.29
CA HIS A 14 -31.39 13.24 -21.53
C HIS A 14 -31.45 12.39 -22.80
N SER A 15 -31.57 13.05 -23.96
CA SER A 15 -31.21 12.43 -25.23
C SER A 15 -29.69 12.31 -25.23
N ARG A 16 -29.17 11.13 -24.89
CA ARG A 16 -27.84 10.73 -25.31
C ARG A 16 -27.96 10.38 -26.79
N SER A 17 -27.70 11.34 -27.68
CA SER A 17 -27.26 11.00 -29.02
C SER A 17 -25.80 10.59 -28.90
N PHE A 18 -25.58 9.35 -28.49
CA PHE A 18 -24.32 8.69 -28.81
C PHE A 18 -24.61 7.97 -30.12
N ASP A 19 -24.29 8.61 -31.24
CA ASP A 19 -23.94 7.86 -32.44
C ASP A 19 -22.58 7.22 -32.13
N CYS A 20 -22.61 6.18 -31.28
CA CYS A 20 -21.49 5.29 -31.10
C CYS A 20 -21.80 4.11 -32.01
N GLU A 21 -21.54 4.28 -33.30
CA GLU A 21 -21.14 3.09 -34.07
C GLU A 21 -19.94 2.51 -33.33
N MET A 22 -20.06 1.25 -32.90
CA MET A 22 -18.87 0.51 -32.50
C MET A 22 -17.94 0.53 -33.70
N PRO A 23 -16.75 1.14 -33.64
CA PRO A 23 -15.82 1.04 -34.74
C PRO A 23 -15.55 -0.44 -34.94
N VAL A 24 -15.88 -0.95 -36.13
CA VAL A 24 -15.39 -2.24 -36.59
C VAL A 24 -13.87 -2.15 -36.45
N THR A 25 -13.26 -3.15 -35.81
CA THR A 25 -11.82 -3.26 -35.59
C THR A 25 -11.09 -3.50 -36.92
N ASP A 26 -11.22 -2.57 -37.85
CA ASP A 26 -10.45 -2.51 -39.06
C ASP A 26 -9.20 -1.70 -38.75
N THR A 27 -8.12 -2.42 -38.44
CA THR A 27 -6.66 -2.25 -38.72
C THR A 27 -6.05 -0.89 -39.12
N THR A 28 -6.82 0.14 -39.43
CA THR A 28 -6.41 1.48 -39.89
C THR A 28 -5.92 2.40 -38.76
N ILE A 29 -6.13 2.03 -37.49
CA ILE A 29 -5.68 2.82 -36.33
C ILE A 29 -4.14 2.79 -36.15
N LEU A 30 -3.39 1.98 -36.90
CA LEU A 30 -1.94 1.86 -36.72
C LEU A 30 -1.13 3.09 -37.17
N ASN A 31 -1.63 3.92 -38.08
CA ASN A 31 -0.83 4.99 -38.69
C ASN A 31 -0.90 6.36 -37.98
N SER A 32 -1.74 6.52 -36.95
CA SER A 32 -1.87 7.79 -36.21
C SER A 32 -1.51 7.68 -34.73
N LEU A 33 -0.93 6.55 -34.31
CA LEU A 33 -0.53 6.31 -32.92
C LEU A 33 0.98 6.39 -32.70
N ASP A 34 1.75 6.86 -33.68
CA ASP A 34 3.20 7.02 -33.53
C ASP A 34 3.61 8.01 -32.41
N ASP A 35 2.67 8.83 -31.93
CA ASP A 35 2.84 9.72 -30.76
C ASP A 35 2.19 9.20 -29.46
N CYS A 36 1.47 8.07 -29.50
CA CYS A 36 0.85 7.46 -28.34
C CYS A 36 1.74 6.33 -27.81
N ILE A 37 2.22 6.46 -26.56
CA ILE A 37 2.87 5.36 -25.85
C ILE A 37 1.83 4.23 -25.67
N ILE A 38 1.83 3.26 -26.57
CA ILE A 38 0.99 2.06 -26.47
C ILE A 38 1.71 1.09 -25.54
N PHE A 39 1.11 0.81 -24.37
CA PHE A 39 1.58 -0.29 -23.52
C PHE A 39 1.15 -1.63 -24.13
N PRO A 40 2.06 -2.61 -24.30
CA PRO A 40 1.69 -3.96 -24.72
C PRO A 40 0.76 -4.60 -23.68
N VAL A 41 -0.13 -5.50 -24.13
CA VAL A 41 -1.12 -6.15 -23.26
C VAL A 41 -0.44 -6.88 -22.11
N GLU A 42 0.70 -7.50 -22.40
CA GLU A 42 1.53 -8.24 -21.44
C GLU A 42 1.98 -7.35 -20.28
N GLU A 43 2.19 -6.06 -20.49
CA GLU A 43 2.63 -5.10 -19.49
C GLU A 43 1.43 -4.55 -18.67
N ILE A 44 0.27 -4.38 -19.31
CA ILE A 44 -0.96 -3.91 -18.66
C ILE A 44 -1.53 -4.97 -17.70
N VAL A 45 -1.32 -6.25 -17.97
CA VAL A 45 -1.83 -7.34 -17.10
C VAL A 45 -0.93 -7.63 -15.90
N GLN A 46 0.27 -7.05 -15.83
CA GLN A 46 1.16 -7.22 -14.67
C GLN A 46 0.74 -6.37 -13.47
N TYR A 47 1.18 -6.78 -12.29
CA TYR A 47 1.07 -6.00 -11.07
C TYR A 47 2.44 -5.79 -10.43
N PRO A 48 2.77 -4.58 -9.98
CA PRO A 48 2.02 -3.32 -10.13
C PRO A 48 1.88 -2.89 -11.60
N LEU A 49 0.82 -2.12 -11.89
CA LEU A 49 0.63 -1.56 -13.24
C LEU A 49 1.79 -0.62 -13.59
N PRO A 50 2.06 -0.40 -14.88
CA PRO A 50 3.01 0.62 -15.33
C PRO A 50 2.71 1.98 -14.69
N GLY A 51 3.74 2.59 -14.09
CA GLY A 51 3.61 3.87 -13.38
C GLY A 51 2.98 3.81 -11.98
N TYR A 52 2.56 2.64 -11.50
CA TYR A 52 1.97 2.45 -10.15
C TYR A 52 2.97 2.01 -9.06
N GLY A 53 4.28 2.02 -9.36
CA GLY A 53 5.37 1.80 -8.40
C GLY A 53 5.61 2.99 -7.47
N ALA A 54 4.56 3.52 -6.83
CA ALA A 54 4.64 4.68 -5.95
C ALA A 54 4.70 4.27 -4.46
N PRO A 55 5.33 5.09 -3.59
CA PRO A 55 5.24 4.91 -2.16
C PRO A 55 3.79 4.89 -1.66
N THR A 56 3.50 4.03 -0.70
CA THR A 56 2.17 3.87 -0.10
C THR A 56 2.25 4.00 1.42
N SER A 57 1.10 4.21 2.08
CA SER A 57 1.02 4.34 3.54
C SER A 57 2.01 5.37 4.08
N ILE A 58 2.05 6.56 3.50
CA ILE A 58 2.97 7.62 3.92
C ILE A 58 2.51 8.15 5.27
N SER A 59 3.43 8.33 6.22
CA SER A 59 3.13 8.88 7.54
C SER A 59 4.33 9.65 8.10
N PHE A 60 4.04 10.68 8.89
CA PHE A 60 5.06 11.48 9.57
C PHE A 60 5.38 10.88 10.93
N SER A 61 6.63 10.98 11.35
CA SER A 61 7.02 10.65 12.71
C SER A 61 6.32 11.59 13.72
N PRO A 62 6.13 11.17 14.98
CA PRO A 62 5.48 12.01 15.99
C PRO A 62 6.16 13.36 16.27
N ASP A 63 7.40 13.52 15.83
CA ASP A 63 8.22 14.72 15.95
C ASP A 63 8.48 15.40 14.59
N ASP A 64 7.80 14.96 13.53
CA ASP A 64 7.85 15.49 12.16
C ASP A 64 9.23 15.53 11.47
N SER A 65 10.26 14.89 12.04
CA SER A 65 11.61 14.86 11.44
C SER A 65 11.77 13.80 10.34
N LEU A 66 10.98 12.74 10.38
CA LEU A 66 11.07 11.60 9.46
C LEU A 66 9.73 11.36 8.77
N ILE A 67 9.80 10.96 7.50
CA ILE A 67 8.66 10.41 6.76
C ILE A 67 8.88 8.91 6.61
N THR A 68 7.92 8.10 7.06
CA THR A 68 7.89 6.66 6.77
C THR A 68 6.95 6.37 5.62
N TYR A 69 7.25 5.31 4.87
CA TYR A 69 6.37 4.81 3.82
C TYR A 69 6.70 3.37 3.45
N LEU A 70 5.77 2.72 2.76
CA LEU A 70 5.93 1.40 2.17
C LEU A 70 6.29 1.55 0.70
N PHE A 71 7.40 0.93 0.30
CA PHE A 71 7.89 1.00 -1.08
C PHE A 71 8.56 -0.31 -1.50
N SER A 72 8.57 -0.56 -2.80
CA SER A 72 9.29 -1.66 -3.45
C SER A 72 10.25 -1.04 -4.46
N SER A 73 11.55 -1.26 -4.28
CA SER A 73 12.59 -0.72 -5.16
C SER A 73 12.70 -1.45 -6.49
N ASP A 74 12.24 -2.69 -6.53
CA ASP A 74 12.26 -3.63 -7.66
C ASP A 74 10.96 -3.61 -8.47
N ASN A 75 10.02 -2.71 -8.14
CA ASN A 75 8.69 -2.64 -8.75
C ASN A 75 7.92 -3.96 -8.64
N SER A 76 8.11 -4.70 -7.55
CA SER A 76 7.37 -5.90 -7.21
C SER A 76 6.23 -5.60 -6.23
N LEU A 77 5.45 -6.63 -5.89
CA LEU A 77 4.44 -6.51 -4.83
C LEU A 77 5.07 -6.53 -3.43
N ASN A 78 6.35 -6.92 -3.30
CA ASN A 78 7.06 -7.07 -2.02
C ASN A 78 7.48 -5.70 -1.47
N ARG A 79 6.68 -5.17 -0.54
CA ARG A 79 6.94 -3.86 0.07
C ARG A 79 7.77 -3.97 1.33
N LYS A 80 8.63 -2.98 1.51
CA LYS A 80 9.46 -2.78 2.71
C LYS A 80 9.16 -1.41 3.30
N VAL A 81 9.46 -1.24 4.58
CA VAL A 81 9.36 0.05 5.27
C VAL A 81 10.63 0.84 5.02
N PHE A 82 10.46 2.03 4.45
CA PHE A 82 11.51 3.01 4.28
C PHE A 82 11.23 4.23 5.15
N THR A 83 12.32 4.90 5.54
CA THR A 83 12.30 6.25 6.10
C THR A 83 12.96 7.22 5.14
N PHE A 84 12.47 8.44 5.17
CA PHE A 84 13.09 9.58 4.52
C PHE A 84 13.32 10.66 5.57
N ASP A 85 14.58 11.04 5.72
CA ASP A 85 15.00 12.13 6.61
C ASP A 85 14.85 13.47 5.88
N LEU A 86 14.12 14.39 6.50
CA LEU A 86 13.85 15.72 5.96
C LEU A 86 15.07 16.66 6.03
N GLU A 87 15.99 16.44 6.97
CA GLU A 87 17.18 17.30 7.10
C GLU A 87 18.26 16.88 6.11
N THR A 88 18.54 15.58 6.01
CA THR A 88 19.59 15.06 5.13
C THR A 88 19.11 14.73 3.72
N CYS A 89 17.79 14.72 3.49
CA CYS A 89 17.14 14.32 2.23
C CYS A 89 17.53 12.90 1.77
N LYS A 90 17.76 11.99 2.72
CA LYS A 90 18.16 10.60 2.44
C LYS A 90 17.04 9.62 2.72
N GLN A 91 16.90 8.65 1.82
CA GLN A 91 16.03 7.49 1.99
C GLN A 91 16.84 6.31 2.54
N GLU A 92 16.29 5.62 3.54
CA GLU A 92 16.90 4.45 4.16
C GLU A 92 15.88 3.33 4.38
N LEU A 93 16.35 2.09 4.26
CA LEU A 93 15.54 0.91 4.55
C LEU A 93 15.53 0.67 6.05
N VAL A 94 14.33 0.67 6.65
CA VAL A 94 14.14 0.42 8.08
C VAL A 94 13.87 -1.05 8.34
N PHE A 95 12.95 -1.62 7.58
CA PHE A 95 12.49 -2.97 7.81
C PHE A 95 12.01 -3.62 6.52
N GLY A 96 12.53 -4.80 6.25
CA GLY A 96 12.01 -5.69 5.23
C GLY A 96 11.92 -7.10 5.81
N PRO A 97 10.83 -7.84 5.57
CA PRO A 97 10.79 -9.24 5.95
C PRO A 97 11.88 -10.01 5.19
N PRO A 98 12.53 -10.98 5.84
CA PRO A 98 13.47 -11.87 5.17
C PRO A 98 12.75 -12.59 4.03
N ASP A 99 13.42 -12.73 2.89
CA ASP A 99 12.88 -13.36 1.66
C ASP A 99 11.67 -12.65 1.01
N GLY A 100 11.40 -11.38 1.35
CA GLY A 100 10.32 -10.61 0.73
C GLY A 100 8.95 -10.81 1.39
N GLY A 101 8.83 -11.71 2.37
CA GLY A 101 7.65 -11.88 3.21
C GLY A 101 6.91 -13.19 2.98
N LEU A 102 5.58 -13.15 3.13
CA LEU A 102 4.75 -14.31 2.84
C LEU A 102 4.38 -14.37 1.37
N ASP A 103 4.82 -15.44 0.72
CA ASP A 103 4.32 -15.86 -0.58
C ASP A 103 2.88 -16.39 -0.49
N GLU A 104 2.16 -16.40 -1.61
CA GLU A 104 0.78 -16.90 -1.69
C GLU A 104 0.60 -18.34 -1.18
N SER A 105 1.68 -19.13 -1.20
CA SER A 105 1.73 -20.51 -0.71
C SER A 105 1.79 -20.63 0.82
N ASN A 106 2.20 -19.57 1.53
CA ASN A 106 2.48 -19.59 2.97
C ASN A 106 1.49 -18.74 3.79
N ILE A 107 0.36 -18.32 3.19
CA ILE A 107 -0.69 -17.54 3.86
C ILE A 107 -1.79 -18.47 4.34
N SER A 108 -2.24 -18.32 5.59
CA SER A 108 -3.36 -19.09 6.14
C SER A 108 -4.67 -18.79 5.39
N ALA A 109 -5.61 -19.75 5.35
CA ALA A 109 -6.88 -19.56 4.65
C ALA A 109 -7.70 -18.37 5.20
N GLU A 110 -7.63 -18.12 6.51
CA GLU A 110 -8.25 -16.97 7.16
C GLU A 110 -7.63 -15.64 6.68
N GLU A 111 -6.30 -15.54 6.68
CA GLU A 111 -5.60 -14.34 6.25
C GLU A 111 -5.79 -14.07 4.75
N LYS A 112 -5.87 -15.13 3.92
CA LYS A 112 -6.21 -15.01 2.50
C LYS A 112 -7.59 -14.39 2.30
N LEU A 113 -8.59 -14.82 3.08
CA LEU A 113 -9.94 -14.28 3.00
C LEU A 113 -10.02 -12.83 3.50
N ARG A 114 -9.23 -12.48 4.53
CA ARG A 114 -9.09 -11.09 5.00
C ARG A 114 -8.53 -10.21 3.88
N ARG A 115 -7.43 -10.61 3.23
CA ARG A 115 -6.77 -9.86 2.15
C ARG A 115 -7.66 -9.69 0.92
N GLU A 116 -8.42 -10.71 0.54
CA GLU A 116 -9.37 -10.60 -0.57
C GLU A 116 -10.43 -9.52 -0.28
N ARG A 117 -10.99 -9.52 0.94
CA ARG A 117 -11.99 -8.52 1.36
C ARG A 117 -11.42 -7.11 1.45
N SER A 118 -10.18 -6.96 1.90
CA SER A 118 -9.49 -5.67 1.94
C SER A 118 -8.86 -5.26 0.61
N ARG A 119 -8.93 -6.13 -0.42
CA ARG A 119 -8.26 -5.97 -1.72
C ARG A 119 -6.75 -5.72 -1.58
N GLU A 120 -6.14 -6.37 -0.59
CA GLU A 120 -4.76 -6.19 -0.19
C GLU A 120 -3.87 -7.17 -0.98
N ARG A 121 -3.38 -6.70 -2.13
CA ARG A 121 -2.51 -7.48 -3.04
C ARG A 121 -1.01 -7.34 -2.75
N GLY A 122 -0.63 -6.36 -1.94
CA GLY A 122 0.77 -6.16 -1.56
C GLY A 122 1.29 -7.34 -0.76
N LEU A 123 2.53 -7.73 -1.06
CA LEU A 123 3.31 -8.72 -0.32
C LEU A 123 4.33 -8.00 0.58
N GLY A 124 5.01 -8.76 1.43
CA GLY A 124 5.90 -8.19 2.44
C GLY A 124 5.15 -7.41 3.52
N VAL A 125 5.58 -6.17 3.78
CA VAL A 125 4.93 -5.29 4.75
C VAL A 125 3.75 -4.58 4.11
N THR A 126 2.54 -4.87 4.60
CA THR A 126 1.32 -4.29 4.03
C THR A 126 0.80 -3.09 4.82
N ARG A 127 1.06 -3.06 6.13
CA ARG A 127 0.61 -2.04 7.06
C ARG A 127 1.70 -1.76 8.08
N TYR A 128 1.72 -0.55 8.60
CA TYR A 128 2.48 -0.19 9.78
C TYR A 128 1.79 1.01 10.42
N GLU A 129 2.03 1.22 11.71
CA GLU A 129 1.46 2.35 12.44
C GLU A 129 2.47 2.96 13.39
N TRP A 130 2.46 4.29 13.51
CA TRP A 130 3.21 4.99 14.55
C TRP A 130 2.57 4.79 15.92
N VAL A 131 3.39 4.43 16.89
CA VAL A 131 2.95 4.26 18.27
C VAL A 131 2.73 5.64 18.90
N LYS A 132 1.47 5.93 19.23
CA LYS A 132 1.08 7.14 19.97
C LYS A 132 1.30 6.94 21.46
N THR A 133 2.54 7.09 21.93
CA THR A 133 2.86 7.06 23.38
C THR A 133 3.31 8.43 23.84
N SER A 134 3.04 8.81 25.09
CA SER A 134 3.50 10.07 25.71
C SER A 134 5.02 10.16 25.90
N LEU A 135 5.75 9.09 25.60
CA LEU A 135 7.21 9.04 25.60
C LEU A 135 7.72 9.64 24.29
N LYS A 136 8.81 10.42 24.34
CA LYS A 136 9.49 10.98 23.15
C LYS A 136 10.16 9.93 22.26
N LYS A 137 9.73 8.67 22.34
CA LYS A 137 10.28 7.55 21.59
C LYS A 137 9.52 7.42 20.27
N LYS A 138 10.26 7.43 19.17
CA LYS A 138 9.74 7.17 17.84
C LYS A 138 9.68 5.67 17.64
N THR A 139 8.48 5.10 17.55
CA THR A 139 8.33 3.67 17.34
C THR A 139 7.23 3.41 16.32
N ILE A 140 7.52 2.56 15.34
CA ILE A 140 6.50 2.00 14.44
C ILE A 140 6.20 0.56 14.83
N MET A 141 4.95 0.15 14.65
CA MET A 141 4.51 -1.23 14.77
C MET A 141 4.15 -1.78 13.41
N VAL A 142 4.65 -2.98 13.11
CA VAL A 142 4.38 -3.72 11.89
C VAL A 142 3.67 -5.03 12.27
N PRO A 143 2.45 -5.30 11.77
CA PRO A 143 1.76 -6.56 12.01
C PRO A 143 2.46 -7.70 11.27
N SER A 144 2.67 -8.81 11.99
CA SER A 144 3.12 -10.08 11.45
C SER A 144 1.91 -10.96 11.10
N PRO A 145 2.01 -11.77 10.04
CA PRO A 145 1.00 -12.77 9.72
C PRO A 145 0.75 -13.82 10.82
N ALA A 146 1.71 -14.01 11.72
CA ALA A 146 1.56 -14.87 12.90
C ALA A 146 0.64 -14.27 13.97
N GLY A 147 0.13 -13.04 13.77
CA GLY A 147 -0.71 -12.31 14.74
C GLY A 147 0.10 -11.54 15.79
N GLU A 148 1.42 -11.53 15.67
CA GLU A 148 2.32 -10.75 16.52
C GLU A 148 2.60 -9.37 15.91
N TYR A 149 3.09 -8.43 16.70
CA TYR A 149 3.55 -7.13 16.20
C TYR A 149 5.06 -7.03 16.34
N MET A 150 5.74 -6.47 15.35
CA MET A 150 7.13 -6.05 15.47
C MET A 150 7.18 -4.55 15.68
N GLY A 151 7.75 -4.13 16.82
CA GLY A 151 8.06 -2.74 17.13
C GLY A 151 9.45 -2.38 16.63
N ILE A 152 9.57 -1.27 15.90
CA ILE A 152 10.87 -0.73 15.47
C ILE A 152 11.06 0.62 16.14
N LEU A 153 12.01 0.69 17.07
CA LEU A 153 12.37 1.90 17.82
C LEU A 153 13.48 2.66 17.08
N PHE A 154 13.25 3.92 16.75
CA PHE A 154 14.27 4.80 16.16
C PHE A 154 15.06 5.53 17.25
N ASN A 155 16.39 5.42 17.18
CA ASN A 155 17.36 6.12 18.02
C ASN A 155 18.25 6.99 17.13
N GLY A 156 17.70 8.11 16.63
CA GLY A 156 18.37 8.88 15.58
C GLY A 156 18.23 8.17 14.22
N LEU A 157 19.36 7.86 13.58
CA LEU A 157 19.42 7.09 12.33
C LEU A 157 19.45 5.57 12.55
N ASP A 158 19.77 5.11 13.76
CA ASP A 158 19.76 3.69 14.09
C ASP A 158 18.37 3.22 14.49
N PHE A 159 18.08 1.93 14.26
CA PHE A 159 16.81 1.32 14.64
C PHE A 159 16.99 0.01 15.41
N THR A 160 16.06 -0.28 16.31
CA THR A 160 16.05 -1.51 17.11
C THR A 160 14.75 -2.26 16.89
N LEU A 161 14.85 -3.52 16.47
CA LEU A 161 13.71 -4.40 16.29
C LEU A 161 13.33 -5.04 17.63
N MET A 162 12.04 -5.01 17.95
CA MET A 162 11.47 -5.62 19.15
C MET A 162 10.25 -6.44 18.74
N ILE A 163 10.15 -7.68 19.21
CA ILE A 163 8.93 -8.47 19.03
C ILE A 163 7.97 -8.13 20.17
N VAL A 164 6.75 -7.73 19.82
CA VAL A 164 5.67 -7.37 20.73
C VAL A 164 4.54 -8.39 20.55
N ALA A 165 4.38 -9.26 21.54
CA ALA A 165 3.27 -10.21 21.57
C ALA A 165 2.09 -9.64 22.38
N GLN A 166 0.88 -9.78 21.84
CA GLN A 166 -0.34 -9.40 22.55
C GLN A 166 -0.78 -10.55 23.47
N LEU A 167 -0.37 -10.48 24.74
CA LEU A 167 -0.87 -11.40 25.78
C LEU A 167 -2.23 -10.93 26.30
N TYR A 168 -3.30 -11.40 25.64
CA TYR A 168 -4.70 -11.58 26.06
C TYR A 168 -5.46 -10.55 26.92
N ASP A 169 -4.86 -9.44 27.31
CA ASP A 169 -5.52 -8.37 28.05
C ASP A 169 -5.10 -7.03 27.43
N THR A 170 -5.96 -6.03 27.58
CA THR A 170 -6.07 -4.72 26.93
C THR A 170 -4.82 -3.81 27.02
N ARG A 171 -3.66 -4.36 27.34
CA ARG A 171 -2.36 -3.71 27.50
C ARG A 171 -1.33 -4.42 26.63
N MET A 172 -0.79 -3.69 25.66
CA MET A 172 0.39 -4.11 24.89
C MET A 172 1.61 -4.19 25.83
N TYR A 173 2.14 -5.40 26.05
CA TYR A 173 3.37 -5.60 26.84
C TYR A 173 4.58 -5.75 25.93
N LEU A 174 5.63 -4.97 26.19
CA LEU A 174 6.92 -5.03 25.50
C LEU A 174 7.70 -6.25 26.00
N LEU A 175 7.81 -7.30 25.18
CA LEU A 175 8.75 -8.40 25.46
C LEU A 175 10.15 -8.02 24.97
N MET A 176 11.15 -8.26 25.82
CA MET A 176 12.50 -7.72 25.68
C MET A 176 13.21 -8.16 24.40
N GLY A 177 14.06 -7.26 23.91
CA GLY A 177 14.59 -7.21 22.56
C GLY A 177 15.53 -8.33 22.17
N ILE A 178 15.60 -8.55 20.86
CA ILE A 178 16.70 -9.27 20.24
C ILE A 178 17.01 -8.55 18.93
N THR A 179 18.23 -8.01 18.85
CA THR A 179 18.90 -7.41 17.66
C THR A 179 18.78 -5.88 17.51
N THR A 180 19.84 -5.18 17.94
CA THR A 180 20.23 -3.88 17.39
C THR A 180 20.83 -4.09 16.01
N ALA A 181 20.18 -3.58 14.96
CA ALA A 181 20.75 -3.51 13.62
C ALA A 181 21.33 -2.10 13.43
N SER A 182 22.64 -2.01 13.23
CA SER A 182 23.31 -0.76 12.85
C SER A 182 23.54 -0.78 11.33
N LEU A 183 23.54 0.42 10.73
CA LEU A 183 23.79 0.70 9.32
C LEU A 183 24.71 -0.36 8.65
N GLY A 184 24.14 -1.10 7.70
CA GLY A 184 24.93 -1.79 6.68
C GLY A 184 24.88 -3.32 6.66
N LYS A 185 24.16 -3.99 7.55
CA LYS A 185 23.91 -5.44 7.47
C LYS A 185 22.80 -5.82 8.43
N VAL A 186 21.61 -6.21 7.94
CA VAL A 186 20.99 -7.50 8.33
C VAL A 186 19.82 -7.91 7.41
N PHE A 187 19.74 -9.25 7.23
CA PHE A 187 18.65 -10.15 6.81
C PHE A 187 18.20 -10.16 5.35
#